data_AF-F0YPS8-F1
#
_entry.id   AF-F0YPS8-F1
#
_cell.length_a   1.000
_cell.length_b   1.000
_cell.length_c   1.000
_cell.angle_alpha   90.00
_cell.angle_beta   90.00
_cell.angle_gamma   90.00
#
_symmetry.space_group_name_H-M   'P 1'
#
loop_
_entity.id
_entity.type
_entity.pdbx_description
1 polymer ?
#
loop_
_entity_poly.entity_id
_entity_poly.type
_entity_poly.pdbx_seq_one_letter_code
_entity_poly.pdbx_strand_id
1 'polypeptide(L)'
;MRQAAKDCDRMEMVRMVTGPQPGETASSRPELHGYEVGYRFVERIAQARALAADHLEVIKFICKDVWNEIFGKQIDKLQTNHRGVFVLKDYTFRWLARVSSDDAEAMKRVTANILQFPCGVLRGALANLGIVATVTAEYGTLPSCSFSIRIQGNDARFDKA
;
A
#
# COMPACT_ATOMS: atom_id res chain seq x y z
N MET A 1 -15.08 -9.41 -20.81
CA MET A 1 -15.37 -10.45 -19.80
C MET A 1 -14.21 -10.78 -18.84
N ARG A 2 -13.08 -10.04 -18.84
CA ARG A 2 -11.92 -10.33 -17.96
C ARG A 2 -11.87 -9.56 -16.62
N GLN A 3 -12.77 -8.59 -16.41
CA GLN A 3 -12.69 -7.69 -15.26
C GLN A 3 -13.49 -8.19 -14.04
N ALA A 4 -14.61 -8.89 -14.25
CA ALA A 4 -15.50 -9.33 -13.17
C ALA A 4 -14.91 -10.48 -12.29
N ALA A 5 -13.95 -11.25 -12.81
CA ALA A 5 -13.29 -12.32 -12.05
C ALA A 5 -12.23 -11.80 -11.07
N LYS A 6 -11.66 -10.60 -11.29
CA LYS A 6 -10.65 -10.01 -10.40
C LYS A 6 -11.27 -9.42 -9.12
N ASP A 7 -12.53 -9.01 -9.16
CA ASP A 7 -13.20 -8.29 -8.06
C ASP A 7 -13.83 -9.22 -7.01
N CYS A 8 -14.11 -10.49 -7.35
CA CYS A 8 -14.75 -11.46 -6.45
C CYS A 8 -13.75 -12.21 -5.54
N ASP A 9 -12.47 -12.30 -5.91
CA ASP A 9 -11.48 -13.19 -5.27
C ASP A 9 -10.64 -12.49 -4.19
N ARG A 10 -10.50 -11.16 -4.28
CA ARG A 10 -9.51 -10.42 -3.49
C ARG A 10 -9.87 -10.22 -2.02
N MET A 11 -11.16 -10.04 -1.73
CA MET A 11 -11.66 -9.87 -0.36
C MET A 11 -11.74 -11.21 0.38
N GLU A 12 -11.96 -12.34 -0.33
CA GLU A 12 -11.89 -13.69 0.25
C GLU A 12 -10.46 -14.05 0.64
N MET A 13 -9.46 -13.68 -0.17
CA MET A 13 -8.05 -13.84 0.20
C MET A 13 -7.71 -13.04 1.48
N VAL A 14 -8.23 -11.81 1.63
CA VAL A 14 -8.07 -11.04 2.88
C VAL A 14 -8.84 -11.67 4.03
N ARG A 15 -10.08 -12.15 3.85
CA ARG A 15 -10.82 -12.90 4.88
C ARG A 15 -10.14 -14.20 5.30
N MET A 16 -9.47 -14.91 4.38
CA MET A 16 -8.64 -16.08 4.69
C MET A 16 -7.34 -15.69 5.41
N VAL A 17 -6.78 -14.50 5.15
CA VAL A 17 -5.54 -14.00 5.77
C VAL A 17 -5.78 -13.29 7.10
N THR A 18 -6.97 -12.72 7.33
CA THR A 18 -7.33 -11.95 8.54
C THR A 18 -8.42 -12.60 9.39
N GLY A 19 -8.98 -13.73 8.95
CA GLY A 19 -9.87 -14.56 9.76
C GLY A 19 -9.07 -15.29 10.84
N PRO A 20 -9.54 -15.34 12.10
CA PRO A 20 -8.89 -16.14 13.12
C PRO A 20 -9.05 -17.63 12.80
N GLN A 21 -7.95 -18.33 12.53
CA GLN A 21 -7.94 -19.78 12.43
C GLN A 21 -7.89 -20.39 13.85
N PRO A 22 -8.72 -21.40 14.16
CA PRO A 22 -8.72 -22.02 15.48
C PRO A 22 -7.44 -22.84 15.67
N GLY A 23 -6.48 -22.29 16.42
CA GLY A 23 -5.25 -22.98 16.84
C GLY A 23 -3.93 -22.34 16.41
N GLU A 24 -3.93 -21.29 15.59
CA GLU A 24 -2.69 -20.59 15.19
C GLU A 24 -2.43 -19.34 16.03
N THR A 25 -1.24 -19.27 16.61
CA THR A 25 -0.69 -18.04 17.19
C THR A 25 -0.46 -17.00 16.09
N ALA A 26 -1.43 -16.12 15.86
CA ALA A 26 -1.33 -14.75 15.33
C ALA A 26 -0.04 -14.36 14.55
N SER A 27 0.31 -15.08 13.48
CA SER A 27 1.50 -14.79 12.66
C SER A 27 1.23 -14.76 11.15
N SER A 28 -0.02 -14.62 10.73
CA SER A 28 -0.31 -14.03 9.42
C SER A 28 -0.03 -12.54 9.54
N ARG A 29 1.19 -12.08 9.25
CA ARG A 29 1.55 -10.65 9.27
C ARG A 29 1.12 -10.03 7.93
N PRO A 30 -0.07 -9.40 7.80
CA PRO A 30 -0.55 -8.85 6.53
C PRO A 30 0.45 -7.89 5.88
N GLU A 31 1.23 -7.16 6.67
CA GLU A 31 2.30 -6.29 6.18
C GLU A 31 3.40 -7.07 5.45
N LEU A 32 3.82 -8.24 5.95
CA LEU A 32 4.86 -9.05 5.32
C LEU A 32 4.40 -9.62 3.98
N HIS A 33 3.17 -10.15 3.92
CA HIS A 33 2.59 -10.59 2.65
C HIS A 33 2.43 -9.43 1.67
N GLY A 34 1.97 -8.27 2.16
CA GLY A 34 1.92 -7.05 1.35
C GLY A 34 3.30 -6.71 0.78
N TYR A 35 4.35 -6.77 1.61
CA TYR A 35 5.72 -6.50 1.22
C TYR A 35 6.18 -7.40 0.08
N GLU A 36 5.99 -8.71 0.19
CA GLU A 36 6.38 -9.64 -0.88
C GLU A 36 5.63 -9.37 -2.19
N VAL A 37 4.32 -9.08 -2.10
CA VAL A 37 3.50 -8.73 -3.26
C VAL A 37 4.04 -7.48 -3.95
N GLY A 38 4.28 -6.41 -3.19
CA GLY A 38 4.84 -5.16 -3.73
C GLY A 38 6.21 -5.35 -4.36
N TYR A 39 7.10 -6.08 -3.69
CA TYR A 39 8.46 -6.34 -4.15
C TYR A 39 8.48 -7.11 -5.48
N ARG A 40 7.77 -8.24 -5.54
CA ARG A 40 7.70 -9.08 -6.75
C ARG A 40 6.99 -8.41 -7.92
N PHE A 41 6.01 -7.54 -7.63
CA PHE A 41 5.31 -6.80 -8.67
C PHE A 41 6.27 -5.85 -9.41
N VAL A 42 7.06 -5.09 -8.65
CA VAL A 42 8.05 -4.17 -9.20
C VAL A 42 9.16 -4.92 -9.92
N GLU A 43 9.65 -6.03 -9.38
CA GLU A 43 10.70 -6.87 -10.00
C GLU A 43 10.36 -7.27 -11.45
N ARG A 44 9.08 -7.49 -11.73
CA ARG A 44 8.58 -7.90 -13.06
C ARG A 44 8.38 -6.73 -14.03
N ILE A 45 8.06 -5.53 -13.53
CA ILE A 45 7.60 -4.41 -14.37
C ILE A 45 8.65 -3.29 -14.48
N ALA A 46 9.49 -3.10 -13.47
CA ALA A 46 10.35 -1.92 -13.36
C ALA A 46 11.75 -2.07 -13.97
N GLN A 47 12.04 -3.16 -14.70
CA GLN A 47 13.41 -3.58 -15.05
C GLN A 47 14.24 -2.56 -15.85
N ALA A 48 13.64 -1.57 -16.52
CA ALA A 48 14.39 -0.57 -17.31
C ALA A 48 14.10 0.90 -16.96
N ARG A 49 12.96 1.21 -16.32
CA ARG A 49 12.48 2.60 -16.20
C ARG A 49 12.85 3.29 -14.88
N ALA A 50 13.14 2.53 -13.83
CA ALA A 50 13.34 3.08 -12.49
C ALA A 50 14.78 3.45 -12.14
N LEU A 51 15.78 3.01 -12.92
CA LEU A 51 17.19 3.28 -12.62
C LEU A 51 17.60 4.76 -12.80
N ALA A 52 16.78 5.55 -13.49
CA ALA A 52 17.04 6.97 -13.78
C ALA A 52 15.96 7.93 -13.25
N ALA A 53 14.95 7.42 -12.56
CA ALA A 53 13.78 8.20 -12.14
C ALA A 53 13.95 8.71 -10.71
N ASP A 54 13.68 10.00 -10.48
CA ASP A 54 13.72 10.60 -9.13
C ASP A 54 12.67 9.98 -8.17
N HIS A 55 12.76 10.30 -6.88
CA HIS A 55 11.82 9.81 -5.88
C HIS A 55 10.36 10.13 -6.23
N LEU A 56 10.08 11.27 -6.85
CA LEU A 56 8.72 11.67 -7.19
C LEU A 56 8.14 10.81 -8.32
N GLU A 57 8.94 10.52 -9.36
CA GLU A 57 8.54 9.66 -10.47
C GLU A 57 8.33 8.21 -10.01
N VAL A 58 9.17 7.72 -9.11
CA VAL A 58 8.96 6.41 -8.46
C VAL A 58 7.63 6.38 -7.71
N ILE A 59 7.33 7.40 -6.90
CA ILE A 59 6.07 7.47 -6.15
C ILE A 59 4.87 7.59 -7.11
N LYS A 60 4.98 8.35 -8.21
CA LYS A 60 3.93 8.43 -9.24
C LYS A 60 3.66 7.09 -9.90
N PHE A 61 4.70 6.33 -10.23
CA PHE A 61 4.58 4.96 -10.74
C PHE A 61 3.83 4.07 -9.74
N ILE A 62 4.17 4.14 -8.45
CA ILE A 62 3.44 3.38 -7.41
C ILE A 62 1.96 3.80 -7.35
N CYS A 63 1.68 5.10 -7.35
CA CYS A 63 0.32 5.64 -7.31
C CYS A 63 -0.55 5.22 -8.51
N LYS A 64 0.05 4.98 -9.68
CA LYS A 64 -0.67 4.74 -10.93
C LYS A 64 -0.68 3.27 -11.34
N ASP A 65 0.45 2.59 -11.26
CA ASP A 65 0.64 1.25 -11.80
C ASP A 65 0.46 0.20 -10.70
N VAL A 66 1.24 0.32 -9.61
CA VAL A 66 1.18 -0.62 -8.49
C VAL A 66 -0.20 -0.57 -7.83
N TRP A 67 -0.69 0.64 -7.51
CA TRP A 67 -2.00 0.81 -6.88
C TRP A 67 -3.13 0.31 -7.77
N ASN A 68 -3.05 0.55 -9.09
CA ASN A 68 -4.11 0.14 -10.02
C ASN A 68 -4.14 -1.37 -10.27
N GLU A 69 -3.00 -2.04 -10.42
CA GLU A 69 -3.02 -3.49 -10.57
C GLU A 69 -3.55 -4.18 -9.32
N ILE A 70 -3.18 -3.65 -8.15
CA ILE A 70 -3.55 -4.25 -6.87
C ILE A 70 -5.00 -3.86 -6.53
N PHE A 71 -5.32 -2.59 -6.39
CA PHE A 71 -6.61 -2.14 -5.88
C PHE A 71 -7.63 -1.76 -6.96
N GLY A 72 -7.27 -1.89 -8.25
CA GLY A 72 -8.19 -1.62 -9.37
C GLY A 72 -8.53 -0.15 -9.54
N LYS A 73 -7.70 0.76 -9.02
CA LYS A 73 -7.77 2.21 -9.22
C LYS A 73 -6.42 2.89 -8.96
N GLN A 74 -6.26 4.14 -9.39
CA GLN A 74 -5.12 4.98 -9.03
C GLN A 74 -5.35 5.68 -7.69
N ILE A 75 -4.27 6.12 -7.03
CA ILE A 75 -4.35 7.02 -5.88
C ILE A 75 -4.97 8.35 -6.31
N ASP A 76 -5.94 8.85 -5.54
CA ASP A 76 -6.69 10.06 -5.90
C ASP A 76 -5.87 11.34 -5.72
N LYS A 77 -5.01 11.39 -4.70
CA LYS A 77 -4.16 12.55 -4.45
C LYS A 77 -2.79 12.16 -3.90
N LEU A 78 -1.75 12.69 -4.54
CA LEU A 78 -0.38 12.66 -4.04
C LEU A 78 -0.01 14.06 -3.52
N GLN A 79 0.49 14.13 -2.30
CA GLN A 79 1.07 15.33 -1.70
C GLN A 79 2.52 15.04 -1.33
N THR A 80 3.40 16.04 -1.41
CA THR A 80 4.79 15.92 -0.97
C THR A 80 5.26 17.23 -0.35
N ASN A 81 6.18 17.15 0.61
CA ASN A 81 6.88 18.32 1.14
C ASN A 81 8.22 18.59 0.40
N HIS A 82 8.51 17.84 -0.67
CA HIS A 82 9.78 17.87 -1.41
C HIS A 82 11.03 17.59 -0.56
N ARG A 83 10.85 17.10 0.67
CA ARG A 83 11.90 16.76 1.64
C ARG A 83 11.76 15.30 2.07
N GLY A 84 11.47 14.41 1.12
CA GLY A 84 11.37 12.97 1.35
C GLY A 84 10.10 12.50 2.07
N VAL A 85 9.08 13.36 2.25
CA VAL A 85 7.78 12.94 2.79
C VAL A 85 6.71 13.05 1.71
N PHE A 86 5.95 11.97 1.53
CA PHE A 86 4.85 11.87 0.60
C PHE A 86 3.60 11.40 1.33
N VAL A 87 2.43 11.91 0.94
CA VAL A 87 1.14 11.50 1.46
C VAL A 87 0.24 11.12 0.29
N LEU A 88 -0.15 9.85 0.25
CA LEU A 88 -1.02 9.27 -0.77
C LEU A 88 -2.41 9.17 -0.17
N LYS A 89 -3.43 9.71 -0.83
CA LYS A 89 -4.82 9.65 -0.38
C LYS A 89 -5.67 8.86 -1.35
N ASP A 90 -6.38 7.89 -0.81
CA ASP A 90 -7.44 7.16 -1.51
C ASP A 90 -8.76 7.49 -0.82
N TYR A 91 -9.62 8.25 -1.50
CA TYR A 91 -10.89 8.73 -0.97
C TYR A 91 -11.98 7.65 -0.95
N THR A 92 -11.79 6.60 -1.74
CA THR A 92 -12.79 5.54 -1.95
C THR A 92 -12.13 4.17 -1.89
N PHE A 93 -11.37 3.94 -0.81
CA PHE A 93 -10.63 2.70 -0.65
C PHE A 93 -11.60 1.55 -0.37
N ARG A 94 -11.89 0.76 -1.42
CA ARG A 94 -13.00 -0.22 -1.43
C ARG A 94 -12.94 -1.23 -0.29
N TRP A 95 -11.74 -1.54 0.22
CA TRP A 95 -11.57 -2.49 1.32
C TRP A 95 -12.12 -1.96 2.65
N LEU A 96 -12.23 -0.63 2.78
CA LEU A 96 -12.84 0.04 3.94
C LEU A 96 -14.33 0.31 3.77
N ALA A 97 -14.88 0.20 2.56
CA ALA A 97 -16.29 0.48 2.29
C ALA A 97 -17.28 -0.46 3.02
N ARG A 98 -16.81 -1.63 3.47
CA ARG A 98 -17.62 -2.60 4.22
C ARG A 98 -17.36 -2.59 5.72
N VAL A 99 -16.46 -1.72 6.20
CA VAL A 99 -16.21 -1.59 7.64
C VAL A 99 -17.33 -0.75 8.25
N SER A 100 -18.04 -1.35 9.20
CA SER A 100 -19.09 -0.70 9.97
C SER A 100 -19.10 -1.33 11.37
N SER A 101 -19.12 -0.49 12.41
CA SER A 101 -19.16 -0.89 13.81
C SER A 101 -19.62 0.30 14.64
N ASP A 102 -20.52 0.05 15.60
CA ASP A 102 -20.96 1.07 16.57
C ASP A 102 -19.87 1.39 17.61
N ASP A 103 -18.89 0.49 17.77
CA ASP A 103 -17.70 0.70 18.58
C ASP A 103 -16.57 1.31 17.73
N ALA A 104 -16.19 2.55 18.06
CA ALA A 104 -15.13 3.30 17.42
C ALA A 104 -13.73 2.69 17.60
N GLU A 105 -13.45 2.07 18.74
CA GLU A 105 -12.16 1.45 19.03
C GLU A 105 -12.01 0.12 18.28
N ALA A 106 -13.09 -0.66 18.19
CA ALA A 106 -13.13 -1.86 17.34
C ALA A 106 -12.95 -1.50 15.85
N MET A 107 -13.63 -0.45 15.37
CA MET A 107 -13.50 0.05 14.01
C MET A 107 -12.07 0.49 13.70
N LYS A 108 -11.41 1.21 14.61
CA LYS A 108 -10.02 1.63 14.48
C LYS A 108 -9.08 0.43 14.34
N ARG A 109 -9.26 -0.61 15.16
CA ARG A 109 -8.44 -1.84 15.11
C ARG A 109 -8.63 -2.61 13.80
N VAL A 110 -9.88 -2.81 13.39
CA VAL A 110 -10.19 -3.51 12.13
C VAL A 110 -9.60 -2.76 10.94
N THR A 111 -9.79 -1.44 10.91
CA THR A 111 -9.26 -0.59 9.84
C THR A 111 -7.73 -0.60 9.80
N ALA A 112 -7.08 -0.47 10.96
CA ALA A 112 -5.62 -0.55 11.07
C ALA A 112 -5.08 -1.89 10.56
N ASN A 113 -5.75 -3.00 10.89
CA ASN A 113 -5.38 -4.34 10.42
C ASN A 113 -5.53 -4.49 8.91
N ILE A 114 -6.61 -3.97 8.31
CA ILE A 114 -6.81 -3.97 6.86
C ILE A 114 -5.71 -3.16 6.15
N LEU A 115 -5.34 -2.00 6.71
CA LEU A 115 -4.35 -1.10 6.13
C LEU A 115 -2.90 -1.59 6.25
N GLN A 116 -2.61 -2.59 7.11
CA GLN A 116 -1.28 -3.20 7.19
C GLN A 116 -0.83 -3.80 5.85
N PHE A 117 -1.73 -4.47 5.12
CA PHE A 117 -1.38 -5.09 3.84
C PHE A 117 -0.98 -4.06 2.78
N PRO A 118 -1.78 -3.00 2.51
CA PRO A 118 -1.36 -1.92 1.61
C PRO A 118 -0.07 -1.22 2.05
N CYS A 119 0.16 -1.02 3.35
CA CYS A 119 1.45 -0.51 3.85
C CYS A 119 2.62 -1.41 3.43
N GLY A 120 2.46 -2.73 3.60
CA GLY A 120 3.40 -3.72 3.15
C GLY A 120 3.70 -3.59 1.67
N VAL A 121 2.66 -3.54 0.83
CA VAL A 121 2.78 -3.38 -0.64
C VAL A 121 3.62 -2.17 -1.00
N LEU A 122 3.32 -1.01 -0.42
CA LEU A 122 4.08 0.22 -0.67
C LEU A 122 5.55 0.08 -0.25
N ARG A 123 5.81 -0.50 0.93
CA ARG A 123 7.18 -0.75 1.41
C ARG A 123 7.96 -1.70 0.51
N GLY A 124 7.34 -2.81 0.09
CA GLY A 124 7.98 -3.81 -0.76
C GLY A 124 8.32 -3.25 -2.14
N ALA A 125 7.40 -2.50 -2.73
CA ALA A 125 7.62 -1.82 -3.99
C ALA A 125 8.79 -0.83 -3.90
N LEU A 126 8.82 0.02 -2.87
CA LEU A 126 9.90 0.98 -2.65
C LEU A 126 11.25 0.30 -2.42
N ALA A 127 11.27 -0.78 -1.62
CA ALA A 127 12.49 -1.54 -1.35
C ALA A 127 13.08 -2.20 -2.61
N ASN A 128 12.24 -2.72 -3.52
CA ASN A 128 12.71 -3.27 -4.79
C ASN A 128 13.33 -2.18 -5.70
N LEU A 129 12.82 -0.95 -5.63
CA LEU A 129 13.39 0.22 -6.31
C LEU A 129 14.62 0.79 -5.59
N GLY A 130 15.00 0.20 -4.46
CA GLY A 130 16.13 0.61 -3.62
C GLY A 130 15.87 1.86 -2.79
N ILE A 131 14.60 2.28 -2.63
CA ILE A 131 14.23 3.38 -1.75
C ILE A 131 13.89 2.80 -0.36
N VAL A 132 14.68 3.15 0.63
CA VAL A 132 14.39 2.80 2.03
C VAL A 132 13.40 3.82 2.59
N ALA A 133 12.20 3.38 2.94
CA ALA A 133 11.15 4.25 3.47
C ALA A 133 10.35 3.59 4.59
N THR A 134 9.81 4.41 5.50
CA THR A 134 8.73 4.01 6.38
C THR A 134 7.39 4.36 5.76
N VAL A 135 6.39 3.51 5.96
CA VAL A 135 5.02 3.73 5.51
C VAL A 135 4.09 3.57 6.70
N THR A 136 3.29 4.59 6.98
CA THR A 136 2.22 4.54 7.97
C THR A 136 0.89 4.80 7.29
N ALA A 137 -0.18 4.21 7.81
CA ALA A 137 -1.53 4.44 7.31
C ALA A 137 -2.45 4.93 8.41
N GLU A 138 -3.38 5.78 8.01
CA GLU A 138 -4.46 6.28 8.84
C GLU A 138 -5.74 6.29 7.99
N TYR A 139 -6.89 6.18 8.64
CA TYR A 139 -8.17 6.38 7.97
C TYR A 139 -8.74 7.74 8.38
N GLY A 140 -9.34 8.42 7.39
CA GLY A 140 -10.10 9.63 7.65
C GLY A 140 -11.56 9.27 7.93
N THR A 141 -12.47 9.86 7.16
CA THR A 141 -13.85 9.40 7.10
C THR A 141 -13.93 8.18 6.17
N LEU A 142 -14.38 7.03 6.68
CA LEU A 142 -14.56 5.84 5.85
C LEU A 142 -15.42 6.18 4.61
N PRO A 143 -15.08 5.67 3.41
CA PRO A 143 -14.03 4.69 3.11
C PRO A 143 -12.65 5.30 2.76
N SER A 144 -12.34 6.53 3.20
CA SER A 144 -11.09 7.23 2.86
C SER A 144 -9.92 6.82 3.76
N CYS A 145 -8.72 6.69 3.17
CA CYS A 145 -7.47 6.48 3.89
C CYS A 145 -6.30 7.29 3.31
N SER A 146 -5.31 7.56 4.16
CA SER A 146 -4.03 8.15 3.77
C SER A 146 -2.86 7.24 4.14
N PHE A 147 -1.89 7.17 3.24
CA PHE A 147 -0.60 6.52 3.45
C PHE A 147 0.49 7.60 3.47
N SER A 148 1.18 7.71 4.60
CA SER A 148 2.32 8.61 4.76
C SER A 148 3.60 7.82 4.56
N ILE A 149 4.37 8.21 3.54
CA ILE A 149 5.64 7.61 3.17
C ILE A 149 6.74 8.58 3.55
N ARG A 150 7.69 8.14 4.38
CA ARG A 150 8.88 8.91 4.73
C ARG A 150 10.11 8.16 4.28
N ILE A 151 10.81 8.73 3.31
CA ILE A 151 12.09 8.22 2.82
C ILE A 151 13.15 8.44 3.91
N GLN A 152 13.92 7.41 4.22
CA GLN A 152 15.04 7.47 5.15
C GLN A 152 16.30 7.91 4.38
N GLY A 153 17.12 8.76 5.02
CA GLY A 153 18.13 9.60 4.37
C GLY A 153 19.25 8.89 3.59
N ASN A 154 19.79 9.66 2.65
CA ASN A 154 20.87 9.42 1.68
C ASN A 154 20.77 8.22 0.75
N ASP A 155 19.73 8.23 -0.08
CA ASP A 155 19.75 7.51 -1.35
C ASP A 155 20.74 8.24 -2.29
N ALA A 156 22.02 7.85 -2.25
CA ALA A 156 23.13 8.51 -2.96
C ALA A 156 22.94 8.63 -4.49
N ARG A 157 21.94 7.94 -5.05
CA ARG A 157 21.49 8.10 -6.44
C ARG A 157 20.83 9.45 -6.73
N PHE A 158 20.26 10.10 -5.72
CA PHE A 158 19.47 11.33 -5.85
C PHE A 158 20.06 12.52 -5.09
N ASP A 159 21.23 12.34 -4.46
CA ASP A 159 21.96 13.36 -3.68
C ASP A 159 22.83 14.29 -4.57
N LYS A 160 22.56 14.32 -5.88
CA LYS A 160 23.18 15.25 -6.83
C LYS A 160 22.12 16.20 -7.38
N ALA A 161 21.92 17.32 -6.68
CA ALA A 161 21.36 18.55 -7.23
C ALA A 161 22.21 19.72 -6.72
#